data_AF-A0A5J4UW06-F1
#
_entry.id   AF-A0A5J4UW06-F1
#
_cell.length_a   1.000
_cell.length_b   1.000
_cell.length_c   1.000
_cell.angle_alpha   90.00
_cell.angle_beta   90.00
_cell.angle_gamma   90.00
#
_symmetry.space_group_name_H-M   'P 1'
#
loop_
_entity.id
_entity.type
_entity.pdbx_description
1 polymer ?
#
loop_
_entity_poly.entity_id
_entity_poly.type
_entity_poly.pdbx_seq_one_letter_code
_entity_poly.pdbx_strand_id
1 'polypeptide(L)'
;MGGLARTLIRTGEVRKGIDQALEIGSETVSLIYQNEGQAERTIEIYLSTRNLKGALSLMQQVETPLLHLQYGRAREAEGSYEEAIKEYLFAGDILSVARLYININELGLAFIFVRESKSAEAALVVSRFCQQQSIFEEMIEFLVVARCFKEGYDLANTQRLIDLHYKFYNIIQY
;
A
#
# COMPACT_ATOMS: atom_id res chain seq x y z
N MET A 1 -9.37 34.31 16.45
CA MET A 1 -8.18 33.44 16.49
C MET A 1 -7.76 32.94 15.10
N GLY A 2 -8.65 32.42 14.24
CA GLY A 2 -8.26 31.91 12.90
C GLY A 2 -7.56 32.91 11.95
N GLY A 3 -7.78 34.22 12.14
CA GLY A 3 -7.06 35.26 11.40
C GLY A 3 -5.57 35.34 11.71
N LEU A 4 -5.17 35.07 12.96
CA LEU A 4 -3.76 35.10 13.38
C LEU A 4 -2.97 33.95 12.75
N ALA A 5 -3.56 32.75 12.69
CA ALA A 5 -2.98 31.60 12.01
C ALA A 5 -2.71 31.89 10.51
N ARG A 6 -3.69 32.45 9.79
CA ARG A 6 -3.51 32.86 8.38
C ARG A 6 -2.39 33.86 8.20
N THR A 7 -2.34 34.89 9.06
CA THR A 7 -1.27 35.89 8.96
C THR A 7 0.10 35.29 9.18
N LEU A 8 0.25 34.40 10.17
CA LEU A 8 1.53 33.76 10.50
C LEU A 8 2.04 32.86 9.37
N ILE A 9 1.14 32.11 8.72
CA ILE A 9 1.49 31.27 7.57
C ILE A 9 1.90 32.16 6.40
N ARG A 10 1.13 33.21 6.10
CA ARG A 10 1.43 34.16 5.03
C ARG A 10 2.74 34.92 5.25
N THR A 11 3.14 35.14 6.51
CA THR A 11 4.41 35.80 6.87
C THR A 11 5.60 34.83 6.94
N GLY A 12 5.41 33.55 6.66
CA GLY A 12 6.48 32.54 6.58
C GLY A 12 6.78 31.79 7.88
N GLU A 13 6.15 32.15 9.00
CA GLU A 13 6.23 31.42 10.27
C GLU A 13 5.21 30.28 10.31
N VAL A 14 5.31 29.38 9.33
CA VAL A 14 4.35 28.29 9.11
C VAL A 14 4.19 27.42 10.36
N ARG A 15 5.28 27.08 11.05
CA ARG A 15 5.24 26.22 12.25
C ARG A 15 4.36 26.78 13.36
N LYS A 16 4.54 28.06 13.73
CA LYS A 16 3.72 28.71 14.77
C LYS A 16 2.27 28.90 14.31
N GLY A 17 2.09 29.17 13.01
CA GLY A 17 0.76 29.21 12.40
C GLY A 17 0.04 27.87 12.49
N ILE A 18 0.75 26.74 12.30
CA ILE A 18 0.22 25.38 12.46
C ILE A 18 -0.18 25.11 13.91
N ASP A 19 0.70 25.40 14.87
CA ASP A 19 0.44 25.15 16.30
C ASP A 19 -0.79 25.93 16.77
N GLN A 20 -0.90 27.21 16.39
CA GLN A 20 -2.10 28.01 16.68
C GLN A 20 -3.34 27.51 15.95
N ALA A 21 -3.22 27.04 14.72
CA ALA A 21 -4.35 26.51 13.97
C ALA A 21 -4.86 25.19 14.61
N LEU A 22 -3.94 24.33 15.06
CA LEU A 22 -4.26 23.10 15.79
C LEU A 22 -4.98 23.38 17.11
N GLU A 23 -4.62 24.45 17.83
CA GLU A 23 -5.35 24.91 19.03
C GLU A 23 -6.79 25.36 18.72
N ILE A 24 -7.05 25.91 17.53
CA ILE A 24 -8.37 26.43 17.14
C ILE A 24 -9.31 25.31 16.64
N GLY A 25 -8.74 24.20 16.14
CA GLY A 25 -9.47 23.01 15.70
C GLY A 25 -9.21 22.66 14.23
N SER A 26 -9.09 21.36 13.95
CA SER A 26 -8.58 20.81 12.69
C SER A 26 -9.32 21.24 11.42
N GLU A 27 -10.64 21.42 11.47
CA GLU A 27 -11.44 21.86 10.32
C GLU A 27 -11.10 23.28 9.87
N THR A 28 -10.77 24.17 10.81
CA THR A 28 -10.42 25.55 10.44
C THR A 28 -9.04 25.61 9.79
N VAL A 29 -8.13 24.73 10.21
CA VAL A 29 -6.78 24.59 9.68
C VAL A 29 -6.82 24.13 8.23
N SER A 30 -7.63 23.11 7.94
CA SER A 30 -7.72 22.56 6.59
C SER A 30 -8.30 23.55 5.58
N LEU A 31 -9.32 24.32 5.98
CA LEU A 31 -9.87 25.39 5.16
C LEU A 31 -8.86 26.50 4.88
N ILE A 32 -8.00 26.83 5.85
CA ILE A 32 -6.94 27.84 5.65
C ILE A 32 -5.95 27.36 4.58
N TYR A 33 -5.44 26.14 4.72
CA TYR A 33 -4.46 25.60 3.78
C TYR A 33 -5.03 25.30 2.39
N GLN A 34 -6.31 24.93 2.32
CA GLN A 34 -7.02 24.77 1.05
C GLN A 34 -7.13 26.10 0.29
N ASN A 35 -7.35 27.21 0.99
CA ASN A 35 -7.38 28.54 0.39
C ASN A 35 -5.98 29.07 0.01
N GLU A 36 -4.93 28.59 0.66
CA GLU A 36 -3.54 29.00 0.42
C GLU A 36 -2.80 28.09 -0.58
N GLY A 37 -3.49 27.12 -1.19
CA GLY A 37 -2.92 26.24 -2.23
C GLY A 37 -1.95 25.17 -1.70
N GLN A 38 -1.97 24.89 -0.39
CA GLN A 38 -1.09 23.91 0.26
C GLN A 38 -1.84 22.59 0.48
N ALA A 39 -2.20 21.92 -0.62
CA ALA A 39 -3.04 20.72 -0.60
C ALA A 39 -2.41 19.56 0.19
N GLU A 40 -1.10 19.34 0.03
CA GLU A 40 -0.37 18.24 0.69
C GLU A 40 -0.43 18.32 2.22
N ARG A 41 -0.13 19.50 2.78
CA ARG A 41 -0.19 19.73 4.23
C ARG A 41 -1.61 19.58 4.77
N THR A 42 -2.60 19.98 3.97
CA THR A 42 -4.02 19.82 4.32
C THR A 42 -4.38 18.33 4.45
N ILE A 43 -3.89 17.49 3.55
CA ILE A 43 -4.11 16.03 3.58
C ILE A 43 -3.46 15.42 4.82
N GLU A 44 -2.23 15.79 5.17
CA GLU A 44 -1.57 15.31 6.39
C GLU A 44 -2.41 15.62 7.65
N ILE A 45 -2.97 16.83 7.72
CA ILE A 45 -3.87 17.23 8.82
C ILE A 45 -5.17 16.40 8.79
N TYR A 46 -5.75 16.17 7.61
CA TYR A 46 -6.94 15.32 7.49
C TYR A 46 -6.68 13.87 7.89
N LEU A 47 -5.51 13.33 7.57
CA LEU A 47 -5.09 11.99 7.98
C LEU A 47 -4.97 11.90 9.51
N SER A 48 -4.30 12.88 10.14
CA SER A 48 -4.16 12.91 11.60
C SER A 48 -5.51 13.05 12.33
N THR A 49 -6.49 13.68 11.69
CA THR A 49 -7.81 13.95 12.28
C THR A 49 -8.88 12.93 11.87
N ARG A 50 -8.47 11.87 11.15
CA ARG A 50 -9.33 10.82 10.60
C ARG A 50 -10.46 11.34 9.70
N ASN A 51 -10.29 12.50 9.07
CA ASN A 51 -11.24 13.03 8.11
C ASN A 51 -10.87 12.57 6.67
N LEU A 52 -11.17 11.31 6.35
CA LEU A 52 -10.80 10.74 5.04
C LEU A 52 -11.64 11.25 3.88
N LYS A 53 -12.87 11.74 4.16
CA LYS A 53 -13.76 12.31 3.14
C LYS A 53 -13.22 13.63 2.60
N GLY A 54 -12.74 14.50 3.50
CA GLY A 54 -12.10 15.76 3.11
C GLY A 54 -10.78 15.55 2.37
N ALA A 55 -10.01 14.54 2.76
CA ALA A 55 -8.77 14.18 2.08
C ALA A 55 -9.01 13.69 0.65
N LEU A 56 -10.07 12.90 0.38
CA LEU A 56 -10.34 12.34 -0.96
C LEU A 56 -10.44 13.41 -2.06
N SER A 57 -11.12 14.52 -1.79
CA SER A 57 -11.25 15.63 -2.77
C SER A 57 -9.91 16.30 -3.09
N LEU A 58 -8.98 16.32 -2.12
CA LEU A 58 -7.65 16.89 -2.30
C LEU A 58 -6.66 15.89 -2.88
N MET A 59 -6.81 14.60 -2.58
CA MET A 59 -5.99 13.53 -3.14
C MET A 59 -6.10 13.45 -4.66
N GLN A 60 -7.23 13.87 -5.26
CA GLN A 60 -7.36 13.98 -6.72
C GLN A 60 -6.42 15.02 -7.35
N GLN A 61 -5.92 15.97 -6.56
CA GLN A 61 -5.05 17.06 -7.03
C GLN A 61 -3.57 16.79 -6.72
N VAL A 62 -3.29 15.78 -5.90
CA VAL A 62 -1.95 15.48 -5.40
C VAL A 62 -1.48 14.19 -6.06
N GLU A 63 -0.27 14.22 -6.62
CA GLU A 63 0.35 13.06 -7.28
C GLU A 63 1.44 12.41 -6.41
N THR A 64 1.63 12.91 -5.19
CA THR A 64 2.74 12.54 -4.30
C THR A 64 2.54 11.12 -3.74
N PRO A 65 3.35 10.11 -4.14
CA PRO A 65 3.11 8.69 -3.81
C PRO A 65 3.10 8.40 -2.30
N LEU A 66 3.92 9.13 -1.53
CA LEU A 66 3.98 8.99 -0.07
C LEU A 66 2.63 9.29 0.60
N LEU A 67 1.89 10.29 0.10
CA LEU A 67 0.58 10.65 0.65
C LEU A 67 -0.48 9.61 0.29
N HIS A 68 -0.44 9.07 -0.94
CA HIS A 68 -1.30 7.94 -1.33
C HIS A 68 -1.07 6.71 -0.44
N LEU A 69 0.18 6.43 -0.08
CA LEU A 69 0.50 5.31 0.81
C LEU A 69 -0.04 5.53 2.23
N GLN A 70 0.07 6.75 2.77
CA GLN A 70 -0.52 7.08 4.08
C GLN A 70 -2.05 7.05 4.05
N TYR A 71 -2.66 7.54 2.98
CA TYR A 71 -4.10 7.52 2.79
C TYR A 71 -4.65 6.10 2.63
N GLY A 72 -3.98 5.25 1.84
CA GLY A 72 -4.28 3.83 1.71
C GLY A 72 -4.27 3.10 3.06
N ARG A 73 -3.28 3.37 3.92
CA ARG A 73 -3.22 2.82 5.30
C ARG A 73 -4.41 3.27 6.16
N ALA A 74 -4.82 4.52 6.03
CA ALA A 74 -5.97 5.03 6.78
C ALA A 74 -7.27 4.39 6.29
N ARG A 75 -7.43 4.18 4.98
CA ARG A 75 -8.59 3.48 4.38
C ARG A 75 -8.62 1.99 4.76
N GLU A 76 -7.47 1.34 4.80
CA GLU A 76 -7.32 -0.04 5.28
C GLU A 76 -7.79 -0.16 6.74
N ALA A 77 -7.46 0.82 7.59
CA ALA A 77 -7.92 0.86 8.98
C ALA A 77 -9.43 1.09 9.14
N GLU A 78 -10.09 1.71 8.16
CA GLU A 78 -11.56 1.84 8.09
C GLU A 78 -12.24 0.55 7.56
N GLY A 79 -11.47 -0.45 7.13
CA GLY A 79 -11.99 -1.66 6.48
C GLY A 79 -12.37 -1.46 5.01
N SER A 80 -12.00 -0.31 4.43
CA SER A 80 -12.26 0.04 3.03
C SER A 80 -11.12 -0.46 2.13
N TYR A 81 -11.05 -1.78 1.95
CA TYR A 81 -9.92 -2.43 1.28
C TYR A 81 -9.84 -2.14 -0.23
N GLU A 82 -10.98 -2.02 -0.92
CA GLU A 82 -11.00 -1.77 -2.37
C GLU A 82 -10.42 -0.40 -2.72
N GLU A 83 -10.77 0.65 -1.97
CA GLU A 83 -10.17 1.97 -2.18
C GLU A 83 -8.71 1.97 -1.76
N ALA A 84 -8.35 1.30 -0.66
CA ALA A 84 -6.95 1.18 -0.25
C ALA A 84 -6.08 0.56 -1.35
N ILE A 85 -6.56 -0.48 -2.04
CA ILE A 85 -5.85 -1.11 -3.17
C ILE A 85 -5.58 -0.08 -4.28
N LYS A 86 -6.57 0.75 -4.65
CA LYS A 86 -6.39 1.78 -5.70
C LYS A 86 -5.29 2.77 -5.33
N GLU A 87 -5.27 3.19 -4.08
CA GLU A 87 -4.28 4.15 -3.56
C GLU A 87 -2.88 3.51 -3.49
N TYR A 88 -2.77 2.25 -3.06
CA TYR A 88 -1.48 1.54 -3.06
C TYR A 88 -0.97 1.23 -4.47
N LEU A 89 -1.86 0.94 -5.42
CA LEU A 89 -1.50 0.80 -6.84
C LEU A 89 -0.94 2.11 -7.39
N PHE A 90 -1.55 3.25 -7.06
CA PHE A 90 -1.05 4.57 -7.44
C PHE A 90 0.30 4.87 -6.80
N ALA A 91 0.48 4.50 -5.52
CA ALA A 91 1.75 4.63 -4.82
C ALA A 91 2.83 3.66 -5.31
N GLY A 92 2.48 2.64 -6.10
CA GLY A 92 3.39 1.61 -6.59
C GLY A 92 3.79 0.56 -5.54
N ASP A 93 3.03 0.43 -4.44
CA ASP A 93 3.31 -0.54 -3.38
C ASP A 93 2.72 -1.92 -3.71
N ILE A 94 3.49 -2.72 -4.44
CA ILE A 94 3.12 -4.06 -4.90
C ILE A 94 2.85 -5.01 -3.71
N LEU A 95 3.64 -4.89 -2.63
CA LEU A 95 3.55 -5.78 -1.47
C LEU A 95 2.23 -5.58 -0.73
N SER A 96 1.88 -4.32 -0.47
CA SER A 96 0.62 -3.97 0.21
C SER A 96 -0.60 -4.40 -0.62
N VAL A 97 -0.55 -4.20 -1.94
CA VAL A 97 -1.62 -4.64 -2.86
C VAL A 97 -1.80 -6.16 -2.82
N ALA A 98 -0.72 -6.94 -2.92
CA ALA A 98 -0.79 -8.40 -2.87
C ALA A 98 -1.39 -8.90 -1.54
N ARG A 99 -0.99 -8.30 -0.41
CA ARG A 99 -1.57 -8.60 0.91
C ARG A 99 -3.06 -8.30 0.98
N LEU A 100 -3.50 -7.18 0.41
CA LEU A 100 -4.90 -6.77 0.42
C LEU A 100 -5.76 -7.70 -0.42
N TYR A 101 -5.32 -8.07 -1.62
CA TYR A 101 -6.05 -9.05 -2.46
C TYR A 101 -6.28 -10.37 -1.74
N ILE A 102 -5.28 -10.85 -0.99
CA ILE A 102 -5.41 -12.04 -0.15
C ILE A 102 -6.45 -11.81 0.96
N ASN A 103 -6.45 -10.63 1.60
CA ASN A 103 -7.36 -10.32 2.70
C ASN A 103 -8.83 -10.23 2.27
N ILE A 104 -9.09 -9.74 1.05
CA ILE A 104 -10.44 -9.75 0.44
C ILE A 104 -10.80 -11.10 -0.21
N ASN A 105 -9.95 -12.12 -0.05
CA ASN A 105 -10.14 -13.48 -0.59
C ASN A 105 -10.16 -13.56 -2.13
N GLU A 106 -9.57 -12.58 -2.83
CA GLU A 106 -9.45 -12.52 -4.28
C GLU A 106 -8.09 -13.05 -4.75
N LEU A 107 -7.86 -14.34 -4.50
CA LEU A 107 -6.56 -15.00 -4.76
C LEU A 107 -6.17 -15.00 -6.24
N GLY A 108 -7.14 -15.14 -7.14
CA GLY A 108 -6.87 -15.11 -8.58
C GLY A 108 -6.24 -13.80 -9.03
N LEU A 109 -6.75 -12.67 -8.52
CA LEU A 109 -6.18 -11.35 -8.79
C LEU A 109 -4.80 -11.19 -8.17
N ALA A 110 -4.61 -11.65 -6.93
CA ALA A 110 -3.31 -11.63 -6.28
C ALA A 110 -2.25 -12.38 -7.11
N PHE A 111 -2.59 -13.57 -7.62
CA PHE A 111 -1.68 -14.40 -8.39
C PHE A 111 -1.29 -13.77 -9.73
N ILE A 112 -2.26 -13.25 -10.47
CA ILE A 112 -2.01 -12.55 -11.74
C ILE A 112 -1.12 -11.34 -11.50
N PHE A 113 -1.45 -10.52 -10.50
CA PHE A 113 -0.70 -9.31 -10.18
C PHE A 113 0.76 -9.59 -9.78
N VAL A 114 0.99 -10.64 -8.98
CA VAL A 114 2.35 -11.05 -8.56
C VAL A 114 3.15 -11.61 -9.73
N ARG A 115 2.52 -12.39 -10.63
CA ARG A 115 3.15 -12.88 -11.86
C ARG A 115 3.57 -11.74 -12.80
N GLU A 116 2.74 -10.70 -12.92
CA GLU A 116 3.02 -9.53 -13.75
C GLU A 116 4.09 -8.64 -13.13
N SER A 117 3.99 -8.34 -11.84
CA SER A 117 4.93 -7.46 -11.13
C SER A 117 6.32 -8.10 -10.94
N LYS A 118 6.40 -9.45 -10.92
CA LYS A 118 7.64 -10.23 -10.71
C LYS A 118 8.41 -9.81 -9.45
N SER A 119 7.71 -9.26 -8.46
CA SER A 119 8.32 -8.85 -7.19
C SER A 119 8.59 -10.07 -6.32
N ALA A 120 9.86 -10.22 -5.89
CA ALA A 120 10.25 -11.34 -5.04
C ALA A 120 9.57 -11.27 -3.66
N GLU A 121 9.42 -10.07 -3.09
CA GLU A 121 8.78 -9.86 -1.79
C GLU A 121 7.29 -10.21 -1.82
N ALA A 122 6.57 -9.76 -2.87
CA ALA A 122 5.16 -10.08 -3.03
C ALA A 122 4.94 -11.58 -3.28
N ALA A 123 5.81 -12.21 -4.09
CA ALA A 123 5.76 -13.64 -4.35
C ALA A 123 5.96 -14.48 -3.07
N LEU A 124 6.81 -14.05 -2.14
CA LEU A 124 6.99 -14.71 -0.85
C LEU A 124 5.74 -14.63 0.05
N VAL A 125 5.03 -13.51 0.03
CA VAL A 125 3.79 -13.37 0.80
C VAL A 125 2.73 -14.32 0.26
N VAL A 126 2.59 -14.37 -1.06
CA VAL A 126 1.61 -15.23 -1.73
C VAL A 126 1.95 -16.70 -1.52
N SER A 127 3.23 -17.11 -1.64
CA SER A 127 3.63 -18.50 -1.41
C SER A 127 3.34 -18.98 0.01
N ARG A 128 3.58 -18.13 1.03
CA ARG A 128 3.22 -18.43 2.43
C ARG A 128 1.72 -18.60 2.63
N PHE A 129 0.91 -17.82 1.94
CA PHE A 129 -0.54 -18.00 1.98
C PHE A 129 -0.97 -19.30 1.30
N CYS A 130 -0.41 -19.62 0.13
CA CYS A 130 -0.64 -20.90 -0.55
C CYS A 130 -0.27 -22.10 0.33
N GLN A 131 0.82 -22.00 1.11
CA GLN A 131 1.22 -23.01 2.09
C GLN A 131 0.12 -23.27 3.13
N GLN A 132 -0.50 -22.21 3.66
CA GLN A 132 -1.59 -22.32 4.64
C GLN A 132 -2.83 -22.98 4.03
N GLN A 133 -3.12 -22.71 2.76
CA GLN A 133 -4.24 -23.30 2.03
C GLN A 133 -3.94 -24.71 1.49
N SER A 134 -2.74 -25.25 1.72
CA SER A 134 -2.27 -26.53 1.17
C SER A 134 -2.29 -26.60 -0.37
N ILE A 135 -2.12 -25.44 -1.01
CA ILE A 135 -2.05 -25.29 -2.47
C ILE A 135 -0.57 -25.28 -2.86
N PHE A 136 0.01 -26.46 -3.07
CA PHE A 136 1.46 -26.60 -3.22
C PHE A 136 1.98 -26.27 -4.63
N GLU A 137 1.18 -26.45 -5.69
CA GLU A 137 1.61 -26.20 -7.06
C GLU A 137 1.93 -24.71 -7.30
N GLU A 138 1.01 -23.83 -6.92
CA GLU A 138 1.16 -22.38 -7.01
C GLU A 138 2.20 -21.86 -6.03
N MET A 139 2.28 -22.44 -4.83
CA MET A 139 3.32 -22.10 -3.85
C MET A 139 4.73 -22.28 -4.46
N ILE A 140 4.95 -23.44 -5.08
CA ILE A 140 6.20 -23.79 -5.73
C ILE A 140 6.52 -22.79 -6.85
N GLU A 141 5.55 -22.45 -7.69
CA GLU A 141 5.72 -21.43 -8.75
C GLU A 141 6.13 -20.07 -8.17
N PHE A 142 5.45 -19.59 -7.14
CA PHE A 142 5.79 -18.31 -6.50
C PHE A 142 7.14 -18.33 -5.80
N LEU A 143 7.59 -19.48 -5.27
CA LEU A 143 8.96 -19.63 -4.75
C LEU A 143 10.02 -19.49 -5.84
N VAL A 144 9.74 -19.91 -7.09
CA VAL A 144 10.63 -19.63 -8.24
C VAL A 144 10.71 -18.14 -8.49
N VAL A 145 9.56 -17.46 -8.54
CA VAL A 145 9.49 -16.00 -8.77
C VAL A 145 10.25 -15.24 -7.67
N ALA A 146 10.14 -15.70 -6.42
CA ALA A 146 10.87 -15.20 -5.27
C ALA A 146 12.38 -15.51 -5.28
N ARG A 147 12.87 -16.34 -6.22
CA ARG A 147 14.25 -16.86 -6.28
C ARG A 147 14.63 -17.73 -5.07
N CYS A 148 13.65 -18.30 -4.39
CA CYS A 148 13.83 -19.22 -3.26
C CYS A 148 13.89 -20.67 -3.74
N PHE A 149 14.87 -20.97 -4.60
CA PHE A 149 14.95 -22.27 -5.29
C PHE A 149 15.13 -23.46 -4.36
N LYS A 150 15.90 -23.32 -3.27
CA LYS A 150 16.15 -24.41 -2.31
C LYS A 150 14.84 -24.87 -1.65
N GLU A 151 14.08 -23.91 -1.13
CA GLU A 151 12.80 -24.18 -0.46
C GLU A 151 11.78 -24.75 -1.44
N GLY A 152 11.71 -24.21 -2.66
CA GLY A 152 10.86 -24.75 -3.72
C GLY A 152 11.24 -26.19 -4.11
N TYR A 153 12.53 -26.50 -4.17
CA TYR A 153 13.03 -27.84 -4.50
C TYR A 153 12.70 -28.87 -3.42
N ASP A 154 12.95 -28.54 -2.15
CA ASP A 154 12.63 -29.42 -1.02
C ASP A 154 11.12 -29.69 -0.94
N LEU A 155 10.30 -28.68 -1.22
CA LEU A 155 8.85 -28.79 -1.20
C LEU A 155 8.33 -29.62 -2.40
N ALA A 156 8.90 -29.46 -3.59
CA ALA A 156 8.55 -30.28 -4.76
C ALA A 156 8.89 -31.77 -4.53
N ASN A 157 10.03 -32.07 -3.91
CA ASN A 157 10.44 -33.44 -3.59
C ASN A 157 9.52 -34.10 -2.56
N THR A 158 9.13 -33.37 -1.51
CA THR A 158 8.27 -33.91 -0.45
C THR A 158 6.86 -34.21 -0.95
N GLN A 159 6.30 -33.35 -1.82
CA GLN A 159 4.96 -33.53 -2.38
C GLN A 159 4.90 -34.49 -3.60
N ARG A 160 6.04 -35.05 -4.04
CA ARG A 160 6.15 -35.91 -5.23
C ARG A 160 5.59 -35.28 -6.52
N LEU A 161 5.68 -33.96 -6.64
CA LEU A 161 5.29 -33.23 -7.86
C LEU A 161 6.44 -33.27 -8.87
N ILE A 162 6.62 -34.44 -9.50
CA ILE A 162 7.76 -34.75 -10.40
C ILE A 162 7.77 -33.82 -11.64
N ASP A 163 6.61 -33.42 -12.14
CA ASP A 163 6.49 -32.56 -13.33
C ASP A 163 6.97 -31.12 -13.06
N LEU A 164 6.69 -30.58 -11.87
CA LEU A 164 7.23 -29.29 -11.44
C LEU A 164 8.72 -29.39 -11.17
N HIS A 165 9.19 -30.45 -10.51
CA HIS A 165 10.61 -30.72 -10.24
C HIS A 165 11.48 -30.63 -11.50
N TYR A 166 11.00 -31.13 -12.64
CA TYR A 166 11.70 -31.02 -13.93
C TYR A 166 11.86 -29.57 -14.43
N LYS A 167 10.87 -28.70 -14.18
CA LYS A 167 11.00 -27.25 -14.47
C LYS A 167 12.06 -26.59 -13.60
N PHE A 168 12.18 -26.97 -12.32
CA PHE A 168 13.23 -26.44 -11.43
C PHE A 168 14.63 -26.85 -11.88
N TYR A 169 14.80 -28.12 -12.25
CA TYR A 169 16.11 -28.64 -12.65
C TYR A 169 16.71 -27.85 -13.82
N ASN A 170 15.87 -27.46 -14.81
CA ASN A 170 16.29 -26.66 -15.95
C ASN A 170 16.55 -25.17 -15.62
N ILE A 171 15.85 -24.61 -14.62
CA ILE A 171 16.02 -23.20 -14.22
C ILE A 171 17.28 -23.00 -13.35
N ILE A 172 17.66 -24.02 -12.55
CA ILE A 172 18.80 -23.94 -11.61
C ILE A 172 20.14 -24.22 -12.31
N GLN A 173 20.15 -24.85 -13.49
CA GLN A 173 21.38 -25.18 -14.24
C GLN A 173 21.96 -24.05 -15.12
N TYR A 174 21.33 -22.87 -15.17
CA TYR A 174 21.85 -21.66 -15.81
C TYR A 174 22.01 -20.53 -14.79
#